data_AF-A0A7Y5WDH3-F1
#
_entry.id   AF-A0A7Y5WDH3-F1
#
_cell.length_a   1.000
_cell.length_b   1.000
_cell.length_c   1.000
_cell.angle_alpha   90.00
_cell.angle_beta   90.00
_cell.angle_gamma   90.00
#
_symmetry.space_group_name_H-M   'P 1'
#
loop_
_entity.id
_entity.type
_entity.pdbx_description
1 polymer ?
#
loop_
_entity_poly.entity_id
_entity_poly.type
_entity_poly.pdbx_seq_one_letter_code
_entity_poly.pdbx_strand_id
1 'polypeptide(L)'
;MVAAVVEVAVEGEATRVTVDLADVDFVDSSGLATFIKAHRLLEVRGARLTVAGAQPHVRRMFPITGIDQVVRLVDAPPGQVG
;
A
#
# COMPACT_ATOMS: atom_id res chain seq x y z
N MET A 1 17.06 4.57 9.42
CA MET A 1 16.08 3.46 9.33
C MET A 1 14.74 4.06 9.71
N VAL A 2 14.04 4.67 8.75
CA VAL A 2 12.74 5.30 9.04
C VAL A 2 11.69 4.23 8.78
N ALA A 3 10.98 3.81 9.84
CA ALA A 3 9.82 2.94 9.70
C ALA A 3 8.64 3.80 9.24
N ALA A 4 8.12 3.55 8.05
CA ALA A 4 6.90 4.20 7.59
C ALA A 4 5.69 3.50 8.24
N VAL A 5 5.07 4.16 9.22
CA VAL A 5 3.76 3.75 9.72
C VAL A 5 2.73 4.26 8.73
N VAL A 6 2.20 3.37 7.89
CA VAL A 6 1.14 3.72 6.94
C VAL A 6 -0.17 3.77 7.71
N GLU A 7 -0.62 4.96 8.08
CA GLU A 7 -1.95 5.14 8.66
C GLU A 7 -2.98 5.25 7.53
N VAL A 8 -3.79 4.19 7.38
CA VAL A 8 -4.83 4.16 6.35
C VAL A 8 -6.13 4.69 6.93
N ALA A 9 -6.37 5.99 6.78
CA ALA A 9 -7.66 6.60 7.07
C ALA A 9 -8.62 6.36 5.90
N VAL A 10 -9.71 5.65 6.15
CA VAL A 10 -10.77 5.41 5.16
C VAL A 10 -11.97 6.25 5.57
N GLU A 11 -12.03 7.47 5.06
CA GLU A 11 -13.16 8.38 5.24
C GLU A 11 -14.14 8.26 4.06
N GLY A 12 -15.44 8.13 4.36
CA GLY A 12 -16.52 8.09 3.35
C GLY A 12 -16.80 6.71 2.71
N GLU A 13 -17.60 6.71 1.63
CA GLU A 13 -18.00 5.52 0.85
C GLU A 13 -16.91 5.07 -0.15
N ALA A 14 -15.63 5.31 0.16
CA ALA A 14 -14.53 5.03 -0.74
C ALA A 14 -14.43 3.53 -1.05
N THR A 15 -14.73 3.15 -2.30
CA THR A 15 -14.61 1.78 -2.80
C THR A 15 -13.16 1.42 -3.16
N ARG A 16 -12.24 2.39 -3.08
CA ARG A 16 -10.82 2.22 -3.37
C ARG A 16 -9.97 3.14 -2.52
N VAL A 17 -8.90 2.58 -1.98
CA VAL A 17 -7.87 3.30 -1.22
C VAL A 17 -6.53 3.10 -1.89
N THR A 18 -5.79 4.19 -2.11
CA THR A 18 -4.45 4.15 -2.68
C THR A 18 -3.45 4.67 -1.66
N VAL A 19 -2.42 3.89 -1.36
CA VAL A 19 -1.28 4.28 -0.53
C VAL A 19 -0.14 4.68 -1.44
N ASP A 20 0.36 5.91 -1.30
CA ASP A 20 1.55 6.37 -2.00
C ASP A 20 2.81 6.02 -1.21
N LEU A 21 3.77 5.39 -1.88
CA LEU A 21 5.08 5.00 -1.34
C LEU A 21 6.24 5.71 -2.07
N ALA A 22 5.98 6.80 -2.80
CA ALA A 22 7.01 7.58 -3.49
C ALA A 22 8.17 7.98 -2.57
N ASP A 23 7.86 8.41 -1.35
CA ASP A 23 8.85 8.86 -0.35
C ASP A 23 9.25 7.76 0.66
N VAL A 24 8.92 6.49 0.40
CA VAL A 24 9.22 5.37 1.31
C VAL A 24 10.43 4.59 0.79
N ASP A 25 11.52 4.62 1.57
CA ASP A 25 12.79 3.93 1.26
C ASP A 25 12.84 2.48 1.79
N PHE A 26 11.95 2.10 2.70
CA PHE A 26 11.97 0.76 3.26
C PHE A 26 10.64 0.37 3.87
N VAL A 27 10.26 -0.89 3.69
CA VAL A 27 9.09 -1.50 4.35
C VAL A 27 9.60 -2.72 5.11
N ASP A 28 9.46 -2.68 6.43
CA ASP A 28 9.80 -3.78 7.32
C ASP A 28 8.59 -4.72 7.55
N SER A 29 8.76 -5.71 8.43
CA SER A 29 7.67 -6.63 8.79
C SER A 29 6.44 -5.94 9.39
N SER A 30 6.62 -4.81 10.07
CA SER A 30 5.51 -4.04 10.66
C SER A 30 4.72 -3.30 9.58
N GLY A 31 5.40 -2.72 8.59
CA GLY A 31 4.75 -2.11 7.42
C GLY A 31 3.96 -3.12 6.60
N LEU A 32 4.52 -4.32 6.38
CA LEU A 32 3.82 -5.43 5.72
C LEU A 32 2.56 -5.85 6.50
N ALA A 33 2.66 -5.99 7.82
CA ALA A 33 1.50 -6.33 8.66
C ALA A 33 0.40 -5.26 8.58
N THR A 34 0.77 -3.98 8.46
CA THR A 34 -0.17 -2.87 8.28
C THR A 34 -0.92 -2.98 6.95
N PHE A 35 -0.24 -3.27 5.85
CA PHE A 35 -0.90 -3.50 4.56
C PHE A 35 -1.89 -4.67 4.60
N ILE A 36 -1.53 -5.79 5.25
CA ILE A 36 -2.42 -6.95 5.40
C ILE A 36 -3.67 -6.59 6.20
N LYS A 37 -3.51 -5.84 7.31
CA LYS A 37 -4.65 -5.37 8.11
C LYS A 37 -5.55 -4.42 7.33
N ALA A 38 -4.96 -3.48 6.60
CA ALA A 38 -5.70 -2.54 5.76
C ALA A 38 -6.46 -3.26 4.63
N HIS A 39 -5.84 -4.23 3.96
CA HIS A 39 -6.50 -5.05 2.95
C HIS A 39 -7.74 -5.75 3.51
N ARG A 40 -7.61 -6.44 4.65
CA ARG A 40 -8.74 -7.15 5.28
C ARG A 40 -9.87 -6.20 5.69
N LEU A 41 -9.52 -5.02 6.21
CA LEU A 41 -10.52 -4.02 6.61
C LEU A 41 -11.30 -3.51 5.38
N LEU A 42 -10.61 -3.27 4.27
CA LEU A 42 -11.20 -2.80 3.03
C LEU A 42 -12.02 -3.90 2.34
N GLU A 43 -11.53 -5.13 2.35
CA GLU A 43 -12.22 -6.30 1.78
C GLU A 43 -13.59 -6.50 2.43
N VAL A 44 -13.68 -6.41 3.76
CA VAL A 44 -14.96 -6.49 4.51
C VAL A 44 -15.93 -5.38 4.10
N ARG A 45 -15.42 -4.22 3.66
CA ARG A 45 -16.23 -3.09 3.18
C ARG A 45 -16.50 -3.14 1.67
N GLY A 46 -16.05 -4.19 0.97
CA GLY A 46 -16.13 -4.27 -0.50
C GLY A 46 -15.23 -3.25 -1.22
N ALA A 47 -14.25 -2.68 -0.51
CA ALA A 47 -13.29 -1.72 -1.03
C ALA A 47 -11.96 -2.40 -1.37
N ARG A 48 -11.16 -1.78 -2.23
CA ARG A 48 -9.84 -2.32 -2.65
C ARG A 48 -8.69 -1.45 -2.21
N LEU A 49 -7.61 -2.10 -1.75
CA LEU A 49 -6.33 -1.46 -1.46
C LEU A 49 -5.42 -1.49 -2.69
N THR A 50 -4.86 -0.34 -3.05
CA THR A 50 -3.82 -0.17 -4.08
C THR A 50 -2.60 0.49 -3.46
N VAL A 51 -1.41 0.09 -3.88
CA VAL A 51 -0.14 0.73 -3.53
C VAL A 51 0.44 1.36 -4.79
N ALA A 52 0.86 2.62 -4.70
CA ALA A 52 1.42 3.40 -5.80
C ALA A 52 2.78 3.96 -5.43
N GLY A 53 3.58 4.38 -6.43
CA GLY A 53 4.80 5.15 -6.19
C GLY A 53 5.95 4.37 -5.55
N ALA A 54 5.80 3.07 -5.27
CA ALA A 54 6.82 2.29 -4.58
C ALA A 54 8.17 2.34 -5.32
N GLN A 55 9.24 2.73 -4.61
CA GLN A 55 10.57 2.79 -5.18
C GLN A 55 11.07 1.41 -5.66
N PRO A 56 11.99 1.33 -6.65
CA PRO A 56 12.40 0.06 -7.25
C PRO A 56 12.99 -0.97 -6.27
N HIS A 57 13.59 -0.52 -5.17
CA HIS A 57 14.10 -1.42 -4.13
C HIS A 57 12.97 -1.94 -3.23
N VAL A 58 11.98 -1.11 -2.88
CA VAL A 58 10.78 -1.52 -2.14
C VAL A 58 9.95 -2.50 -2.97
N ARG A 59 9.72 -2.21 -4.26
CA ARG A 59 8.99 -3.13 -5.17
C ARG A 59 9.61 -4.51 -5.25
N ARG A 60 10.94 -4.61 -5.19
CA ARG A 60 11.64 -5.91 -5.21
C ARG A 60 11.40 -6.74 -3.96
N MET A 61 11.07 -6.11 -2.83
CA MET A 61 10.76 -6.83 -1.59
C MET A 61 9.36 -7.45 -1.61
N PHE A 62 8.43 -6.93 -2.41
CA PHE A 62 7.03 -7.33 -2.36
C PHE A 62 6.79 -8.78 -2.83
N PRO A 63 7.39 -9.24 -3.94
CA PRO A 63 7.31 -10.66 -4.34
C PRO A 63 8.00 -11.60 -3.34
N ILE A 64 9.04 -11.12 -2.65
CA ILE A 64 9.78 -11.92 -1.65
C ILE A 64 8.88 -12.19 -0.43
N THR A 65 8.08 -11.20 -0.04
CA THR A 65 7.19 -11.28 1.12
C THR A 65 5.80 -11.81 0.77
N GLY A 66 5.50 -11.99 -0.52
CA GLY A 66 4.21 -12.44 -1.04
C GLY A 66 3.09 -11.39 -0.89
N ILE A 67 3.43 -10.16 -0.53
CA ILE A 67 2.42 -9.12 -0.29
C ILE A 67 1.81 -8.58 -1.58
N ASP A 68 2.48 -8.75 -2.71
CA ASP A 68 1.98 -8.46 -4.05
C ASP A 68 0.73 -9.29 -4.43
N GLN A 69 0.48 -10.40 -3.73
CA GLN A 69 -0.76 -11.17 -3.85
C GLN A 69 -1.93 -10.56 -3.09
N VAL A 70 -1.63 -9.72 -2.09
CA VAL A 70 -2.62 -9.09 -1.19
C VAL A 70 -2.92 -7.67 -1.64
N VAL A 71 -1.91 -6.92 -2.10
CA VAL A 71 -2.08 -5.53 -2.53
C VAL A 71 -1.74 -5.37 -4.01
N ARG A 72 -2.57 -4.64 -4.74
CA ARG A 72 -2.26 -4.28 -6.13
C ARG A 72 -1.21 -3.17 -6.14
N LEU A 73 -0.08 -3.39 -6.82
CA LEU A 73 0.89 -2.33 -7.11
C LEU A 73 0.57 -1.64 -8.44
N VAL A 74 0.71 -0.33 -8.45
CA VAL A 74 0.69 0.53 -9.64
C VAL A 74 1.90 1.46 -9.61
N ASP A 75 2.29 2.00 -10.76
CA ASP A 75 3.45 2.90 -10.84
C ASP A 75 3.17 4.25 -10.18
N ALA A 76 2.00 4.83 -10.43
CA ALA A 76 1.61 6.14 -9.91
C ALA A 76 0.17 6.13 -9.39
N PRO A 77 -0.15 6.96 -8.37
CA PRO A 77 -1.51 7.07 -7.88
C PRO A 77 -2.43 7.64 -8.98
N PRO A 78 -3.68 7.13 -9.12
CA PRO A 78 -4.62 7.70 -10.07
C PRO A 78 -4.96 9.13 -9.64
N GLY A 79 -4.46 10.12 -10.39
CA GLY A 79 -4.68 11.54 -10.11
C GLY A 79 -3.41 12.38 -9.99
N GLN A 80 -2.22 11.77 -9.92
CA GLN A 80 -0.97 12.53 -9.98
C GLN A 80 -0.48 12.63 -11.43
N VAL A 81 -1.18 13.43 -12.23
CA VAL A 81 -0.64 13.99 -13.47
C VAL A 81 0.15 15.24 -13.09
N GLY A 82 1.48 15.11 -13.07
CA GLY A 82 2.43 16.20 -12.88
C GLY A 82 3.68 15.90 -13.67
#